data_AF-A0A3A6GS35-F1
#
_entry.id   AF-A0A3A6GS35-F1
#
_cell.length_a   1.000
_cell.length_b   1.000
_cell.length_c   1.000
_cell.angle_alpha   90.00
_cell.angle_beta   90.00
_cell.angle_gamma   90.00
#
_symmetry.space_group_name_H-M   'P 1'
#
loop_
_entity.id
_entity.type
_entity.pdbx_description
1 polymer ?
#
loop_
_entity_poly.entity_id
_entity_poly.type
_entity_poly.pdbx_seq_one_letter_code
_entity_poly.pdbx_strand_id
1 'polypeptide(L)'
;MKKFNWDEFKNKYNKIVVHCKTEEEAKDFCKRMHEHGMKWRDGDSYLEHTEYGRYLSKTCYTGDGGFASCVFCESEGYKILEWSDCMNKEFTKADLRDGMVVEYNDNCFGKRLVIGGFLTGEDGYVDLGDYNENLKSVVSDLEIVRVYKIKCMRKISSIMKDSNLELIWERKEPKKMTVEEMRKKLEELTGEEIEVMQE
;
A
#
# COMPACT_ATOMS: atom_id res chain seq x y z
N MET A 1 6.01 -4.90 5.43
CA MET A 1 5.87 -3.46 5.14
C MET A 1 6.38 -2.67 6.33
N LYS A 2 7.32 -1.73 6.14
CA LYS A 2 7.83 -0.87 7.22
C LYS A 2 6.97 0.39 7.27
N LYS A 3 6.39 0.71 8.42
CA LYS A 3 5.66 1.97 8.62
C LYS A 3 6.64 3.14 8.43
N PHE A 4 6.34 4.08 7.54
CA PHE A 4 7.17 5.27 7.34
C PHE A 4 7.09 6.19 8.57
N ASN A 5 8.24 6.62 9.09
CA ASN A 5 8.33 7.48 10.26
C ASN A 5 8.49 8.95 9.82
N TRP A 6 7.38 9.68 9.81
CA TRP A 6 7.35 11.09 9.39
C TRP A 6 8.15 12.01 10.32
N ASP A 7 8.18 11.74 11.62
CA ASP A 7 8.93 12.57 12.57
C ASP A 7 10.44 12.41 12.37
N GLU A 8 10.89 11.18 12.08
CA GLU A 8 12.29 10.90 11.74
C GLU A 8 12.67 11.55 10.40
N PHE A 9 11.78 11.49 9.40
CA PHE A 9 12.02 12.11 8.09
C PHE A 9 12.09 13.64 8.16
N LYS A 10 11.16 14.29 8.88
CA LYS A 10 11.11 15.76 9.04
C LYS A 10 12.33 16.33 9.77
N ASN A 11 13.01 15.52 10.56
CA ASN A 11 14.19 15.97 11.29
C ASN A 11 15.38 16.13 10.34
N LYS A 12 15.73 17.40 10.06
CA LYS A 12 16.86 17.79 9.19
C LYS A 12 18.21 17.18 9.57
N TYR A 13 18.41 16.77 10.83
CA TYR A 13 19.67 16.18 11.29
C TYR A 13 19.81 14.70 10.94
N ASN A 14 18.71 14.02 10.61
CA ASN A 14 18.74 12.58 10.35
C ASN A 14 19.29 12.22 8.97
N LYS A 15 19.51 13.21 8.08
CA LYS A 15 19.99 13.03 6.71
C LYS A 15 19.25 11.88 5.99
N ILE A 16 17.92 11.89 6.06
CA ILE A 16 17.08 10.91 5.36
C ILE A 16 16.53 11.56 4.10
N VAL A 17 16.58 10.82 3.00
CA VAL A 17 15.86 11.15 1.76
C VAL A 17 14.97 10.00 1.33
N VAL A 18 13.91 10.34 0.61
CA VAL A 18 13.02 9.36 0.00
C VAL A 18 13.23 9.36 -1.50
N HIS A 19 13.63 8.22 -2.06
CA HIS A 19 13.79 8.01 -3.49
C HIS A 19 12.46 7.57 -4.12
N CYS A 20 12.08 8.23 -5.22
CA CYS A 20 10.96 7.82 -6.06
C CYS A 20 11.47 7.42 -7.44
N LYS A 21 11.19 6.19 -7.86
CA LYS A 21 11.61 5.61 -9.14
C LYS A 21 10.71 6.07 -10.28
N THR A 22 9.43 6.30 -10.02
CA THR A 22 8.45 6.71 -11.03
C THR A 22 7.79 8.03 -10.69
N GLU A 23 7.17 8.67 -11.68
CA GLU A 23 6.45 9.93 -11.49
C GLU A 23 5.21 9.73 -10.59
N GLU A 24 4.59 8.56 -10.65
CA GLU A 24 3.46 8.16 -9.80
C GLU A 24 3.88 8.03 -8.33
N GLU A 25 5.05 7.43 -8.07
CA GLU A 25 5.63 7.39 -6.72
C GLU A 25 5.91 8.80 -6.21
N ALA A 26 6.47 9.66 -7.06
CA ALA A 26 6.73 11.06 -6.72
C ALA A 26 5.44 11.84 -6.42
N LYS A 27 4.39 11.67 -7.23
CA LYS A 27 3.06 12.28 -7.02
C LYS A 27 2.45 11.82 -5.70
N ASP A 28 2.47 10.52 -5.42
CA ASP A 28 1.96 9.97 -4.16
C ASP A 28 2.76 10.52 -2.96
N PHE A 29 4.09 10.49 -3.03
CA PHE A 29 4.94 10.98 -1.93
C PHE A 29 4.74 12.48 -1.68
N CYS A 30 4.70 13.30 -2.72
CA CYS A 30 4.43 14.74 -2.64
C CYS A 30 3.07 15.01 -1.99
N LYS A 31 2.03 14.28 -2.38
CA LYS A 31 0.70 14.35 -1.75
C LYS A 31 0.77 14.00 -0.26
N ARG A 32 1.49 12.93 0.11
CA ARG A 32 1.66 12.55 1.52
C ARG A 32 2.42 13.60 2.33
N MET A 33 3.45 14.22 1.76
CA MET A 33 4.16 15.34 2.41
C MET A 33 3.21 16.52 2.68
N HIS A 34 2.36 16.86 1.71
CA HIS A 34 1.33 17.88 1.87
C HIS A 34 0.32 17.53 2.98
N GLU A 35 -0.20 16.30 2.99
CA GLU A 35 -1.11 15.80 4.06
C GLU A 35 -0.49 15.90 5.46
N HIS A 36 0.85 15.81 5.56
CA HIS A 36 1.59 15.97 6.81
C HIS A 36 2.02 17.42 7.10
N GLY A 37 1.43 18.39 6.41
CA GLY A 37 1.62 19.83 6.61
C GLY A 37 2.97 20.36 6.13
N MET A 38 3.68 19.62 5.28
CA MET A 38 4.96 20.04 4.73
C MET A 38 4.76 20.88 3.47
N LYS A 39 5.76 21.70 3.14
CA LYS A 39 5.80 22.52 1.92
C LYS A 39 7.21 22.48 1.30
N TRP A 40 7.32 22.92 0.06
CA TRP A 40 8.61 23.22 -0.56
C TRP A 40 9.31 24.37 0.18
N ARG A 41 10.64 24.51 0.03
CA ARG A 41 11.44 25.56 0.69
C ARG A 41 11.04 26.98 0.31
N ASP A 42 10.52 27.18 -0.89
CA ASP A 42 9.98 28.45 -1.38
C ASP A 42 8.58 28.76 -0.80
N GLY A 43 7.94 27.79 -0.15
CA GLY A 43 6.61 27.92 0.45
C GLY A 43 5.49 27.37 -0.43
N ASP A 44 5.81 26.87 -1.63
CA ASP A 44 4.82 26.34 -2.56
C ASP A 44 4.29 24.97 -2.12
N SER A 45 3.12 24.62 -2.65
CA SER A 45 2.45 23.36 -2.35
C SER A 45 3.03 22.22 -3.19
N TYR A 46 3.28 21.07 -2.56
CA TYR A 46 3.62 19.82 -3.25
C TYR A 46 2.56 19.31 -4.24
N LEU A 47 1.34 19.88 -4.21
CA LEU A 47 0.28 19.51 -5.15
C LEU A 47 0.40 20.21 -6.51
N GLU A 48 1.19 21.27 -6.61
CA GLU A 48 1.35 22.04 -7.85
C GLU A 48 2.38 21.40 -8.78
N HIS A 49 3.50 20.96 -8.22
CA HIS A 49 4.60 20.35 -8.97
C HIS A 49 5.39 19.39 -8.07
N THR A 50 5.91 18.31 -8.67
CA THR A 50 6.65 17.25 -7.96
C THR A 50 8.15 17.34 -8.12
N GLU A 51 8.66 18.22 -8.99
CA GLU A 51 10.08 18.32 -9.38
C GLU A 51 10.72 17.03 -9.94
N TYR A 52 9.93 15.97 -10.16
CA TYR A 52 10.41 14.67 -10.62
C TYR A 52 11.10 14.77 -11.99
N GLY A 53 10.63 15.66 -12.87
CA GLY A 53 11.20 15.85 -14.21
C GLY A 53 12.67 16.24 -14.25
N ARG A 54 13.25 16.74 -13.13
CA ARG A 54 14.63 17.22 -13.09
C ARG A 54 15.67 16.09 -13.04
N TYR A 55 15.35 15.02 -12.31
CA TYR A 55 16.25 13.87 -12.14
C TYR A 55 15.60 12.53 -12.51
N LEU A 56 14.32 12.53 -12.87
CA LEU A 56 13.53 11.36 -13.27
C LEU A 56 13.64 10.25 -12.22
N SER A 57 13.94 9.03 -12.64
CA SER A 57 14.10 7.85 -11.78
C SER A 57 15.29 7.90 -10.82
N LYS A 58 15.94 9.06 -10.67
CA LYS A 58 16.98 9.34 -9.68
C LYS A 58 16.57 10.46 -8.74
N THR A 59 15.29 10.80 -8.65
CA THR A 59 14.81 11.91 -7.82
C THR A 59 14.64 11.45 -6.37
N CYS A 60 15.37 12.12 -5.47
CA CYS A 60 15.32 11.93 -4.03
C CYS A 60 14.73 13.20 -3.37
N TYR A 61 13.83 13.04 -2.41
CA TYR A 61 13.13 14.13 -1.69
C TYR A 61 13.63 14.24 -0.25
N THR A 62 13.82 15.44 0.24
CA THR A 62 14.35 15.72 1.58
C THR A 62 13.25 16.21 2.53
N GLY A 63 13.40 15.91 3.82
CA GLY A 63 12.43 16.32 4.85
C GLY A 63 12.36 17.84 5.11
N ASP A 64 13.29 18.61 4.56
CA ASP A 64 13.35 20.07 4.67
C ASP A 64 12.77 20.81 3.47
N GLY A 65 12.01 20.11 2.62
CA GLY A 65 11.35 20.71 1.46
C GLY A 65 12.23 20.92 0.25
N GLY A 66 13.22 20.05 0.06
CA GLY A 66 14.07 20.03 -1.11
C GLY A 66 13.99 18.71 -1.87
N PHE A 67 14.71 18.67 -2.98
CA PHE A 67 14.88 17.48 -3.80
C PHE A 67 16.27 17.51 -4.42
N ALA A 68 16.82 16.34 -4.70
CA ALA A 68 18.16 16.17 -5.23
C ALA A 68 18.26 14.87 -6.04
N SER A 69 19.34 14.72 -6.79
CA SER A 69 19.65 13.43 -7.42
C SER A 69 20.10 12.43 -6.35
N CYS A 70 19.73 11.16 -6.49
CA CYS A 70 20.12 10.14 -5.53
C CYS A 70 21.64 9.90 -5.50
N VAL A 71 22.34 10.10 -6.62
CA VAL A 71 23.82 10.08 -6.67
C VAL A 71 24.44 11.10 -5.71
N PHE A 72 23.87 12.32 -5.68
CA PHE A 72 24.31 13.35 -4.74
C PHE A 72 24.00 12.99 -3.29
N CYS A 73 22.82 12.44 -3.03
CA CYS A 73 22.44 11.99 -1.69
C CYS A 73 23.38 10.88 -1.17
N GLU A 74 23.76 9.93 -2.03
CA GLU A 74 24.74 8.89 -1.70
C GLU A 74 26.10 9.49 -1.35
N SER A 75 26.61 10.43 -2.17
CA SER A 75 27.91 11.05 -1.93
C SER A 75 27.96 11.86 -0.63
N GLU A 76 26.84 12.46 -0.23
CA GLU A 76 26.71 13.27 1.00
C GLU A 76 26.37 12.43 2.25
N GLY A 77 26.30 11.11 2.09
CA GLY A 77 26.04 10.16 3.18
C GLY A 77 24.60 10.17 3.69
N TYR A 78 23.63 10.52 2.85
CA TYR A 78 22.22 10.42 3.22
C TYR A 78 21.76 8.96 3.27
N LYS A 79 20.88 8.66 4.21
CA LYS A 79 20.13 7.39 4.25
C LYS A 79 18.99 7.49 3.24
N ILE A 80 19.08 6.71 2.17
CA ILE A 80 18.06 6.65 1.13
C ILE A 80 17.01 5.61 1.51
N LEU A 81 15.76 6.04 1.58
CA LEU A 81 14.59 5.19 1.72
C LEU A 81 13.86 5.12 0.39
N GLU A 82 13.59 3.92 -0.09
CA GLU A 82 12.78 3.73 -1.29
C GLU A 82 11.30 3.96 -0.96
N TRP A 83 10.63 4.86 -1.69
CA TRP A 83 9.21 5.14 -1.44
C TRP A 83 8.35 3.89 -1.65
N SER A 84 8.70 3.07 -2.65
CA SER A 84 8.07 1.76 -2.90
C SER A 84 8.05 0.85 -1.67
N ASP A 85 9.06 0.93 -0.81
CA ASP A 85 9.19 0.07 0.38
C ASP A 85 8.36 0.62 1.57
N CYS A 86 8.01 1.89 1.50
CA CYS A 86 7.33 2.68 2.53
C CYS A 86 5.84 2.91 2.20
N MET A 87 5.45 2.76 0.93
CA MET A 87 4.06 2.84 0.51
C MET A 87 3.25 1.71 1.15
N ASN A 88 2.29 2.10 1.99
CA ASN A 88 1.05 1.33 2.13
C ASN A 88 0.24 1.56 0.86
N LYS A 89 0.69 1.02 -0.28
CA LYS A 89 -0.24 0.86 -1.40
C LYS A 89 -1.26 -0.16 -0.92
N GLU A 90 -2.53 0.26 -0.81
CA GLU A 90 -3.60 -0.71 -0.61
C GLU A 90 -3.52 -1.68 -1.79
N PHE A 91 -3.38 -2.96 -1.50
CA PHE A 91 -3.32 -3.98 -2.54
C PHE A 91 -4.74 -4.10 -3.12
N THR A 92 -4.85 -3.82 -4.41
CA THR A 92 -6.13 -3.78 -5.12
C THR A 92 -6.22 -4.91 -6.14
N LYS A 93 -7.39 -5.06 -6.76
CA LYS A 93 -7.58 -5.99 -7.89
C LYS A 93 -6.59 -5.72 -9.01
N ALA A 94 -6.32 -4.45 -9.31
CA ALA A 94 -5.34 -4.06 -10.33
C ALA A 94 -3.89 -4.53 -10.02
N ASP A 95 -3.58 -4.87 -8.77
CA ASP A 95 -2.26 -5.38 -8.39
C ASP A 95 -2.10 -6.89 -8.61
N LEU A 96 -3.20 -7.62 -8.86
CA LEU A 96 -3.17 -9.05 -9.20
C LEU A 96 -2.57 -9.26 -10.59
N ARG A 97 -1.65 -10.21 -10.69
CA ARG A 97 -0.97 -10.56 -11.94
C ARG A 97 -0.97 -12.07 -12.14
N ASP A 98 -0.93 -12.48 -13.40
CA ASP A 98 -0.78 -13.88 -13.76
C ASP A 98 0.39 -14.53 -13.02
N GLY A 99 0.15 -15.73 -12.47
CA GLY A 99 1.13 -16.45 -11.65
C GLY A 99 1.07 -16.14 -10.16
N MET A 100 0.27 -15.17 -9.71
CA MET A 100 -0.05 -15.01 -8.29
C MET A 100 -1.04 -16.06 -7.82
N VAL A 101 -1.03 -16.36 -6.52
CA VAL A 101 -1.99 -17.27 -5.89
C VAL A 101 -2.78 -16.50 -4.84
N VAL A 102 -4.09 -16.69 -4.79
CA VAL A 102 -4.99 -16.03 -3.83
C VAL A 102 -5.66 -17.05 -2.92
N GLU A 103 -6.03 -16.61 -1.72
CA GLU A 103 -6.80 -17.38 -0.75
C GLU A 103 -8.01 -16.55 -0.29
N TYR A 104 -9.15 -17.22 -0.16
CA TYR A 104 -10.40 -16.60 0.29
C TYR A 104 -10.53 -16.58 1.81
N ASN A 105 -11.49 -15.80 2.30
CA ASN A 105 -11.96 -15.84 3.69
C ASN A 105 -12.58 -17.20 4.08
N ASP A 106 -13.03 -17.98 3.11
CA ASP A 106 -13.54 -19.34 3.29
C ASP A 106 -12.56 -20.40 2.75
N ASN A 107 -12.04 -21.22 3.66
CA ASN A 107 -11.05 -22.25 3.36
C ASN A 107 -11.62 -23.45 2.58
N CYS A 108 -12.95 -23.58 2.46
CA CYS A 108 -13.58 -24.66 1.70
C CYS A 108 -13.22 -24.64 0.21
N PHE A 109 -12.93 -23.46 -0.34
CA PHE A 109 -12.63 -23.25 -1.77
C PHE A 109 -11.15 -23.44 -2.14
N GLY A 110 -10.27 -23.63 -1.15
CA GLY A 110 -8.82 -23.70 -1.36
C GLY A 110 -8.23 -22.43 -1.98
N LYS A 111 -6.96 -22.54 -2.41
CA LYS A 111 -6.23 -21.47 -3.08
C LYS A 111 -6.53 -21.44 -4.58
N ARG A 112 -6.43 -20.27 -5.21
CA ARG A 112 -6.66 -20.05 -6.65
C ARG A 112 -5.45 -19.42 -7.32
N LEU A 113 -5.11 -19.87 -8.51
CA LEU A 113 -4.11 -19.27 -9.39
C LEU A 113 -4.75 -18.15 -10.22
N VAL A 114 -4.13 -16.97 -10.20
CA VAL A 114 -4.48 -15.87 -11.12
C VAL A 114 -3.88 -16.19 -12.49
N ILE A 115 -4.73 -16.28 -13.51
CA ILE A 115 -4.29 -16.49 -14.89
C ILE A 115 -5.32 -16.00 -15.90
N GLY A 116 -4.90 -15.16 -16.86
CA GLY A 116 -5.74 -14.74 -17.98
C GLY A 116 -7.02 -13.99 -17.59
N GLY A 117 -7.01 -13.29 -16.45
CA GLY A 117 -8.20 -12.62 -15.89
C GLY A 117 -9.14 -13.55 -15.11
N PHE A 118 -8.72 -14.77 -14.79
CA PHE A 118 -9.50 -15.72 -14.00
C PHE A 118 -8.77 -16.13 -12.72
N LEU A 119 -9.53 -16.59 -11.73
CA LEU A 119 -9.04 -17.25 -10.52
C LEU A 119 -9.35 -18.75 -10.63
N THR A 120 -8.35 -19.57 -10.89
CA THR A 120 -8.50 -21.01 -11.19
C THR A 120 -8.00 -21.89 -10.04
N GLY A 121 -8.80 -22.86 -9.61
CA GLY A 121 -8.46 -23.88 -8.61
C GLY A 121 -8.73 -25.30 -9.11
N GLU A 122 -8.52 -26.31 -8.27
CA GLU A 122 -8.75 -27.72 -8.63
C GLU A 122 -10.24 -28.04 -8.88
N ASP A 123 -11.14 -27.30 -8.26
CA ASP A 123 -12.59 -27.45 -8.26
C ASP A 123 -13.32 -26.49 -9.23
N GLY A 124 -12.59 -25.64 -9.97
CA GLY A 124 -13.19 -24.75 -10.96
C GLY A 124 -12.49 -23.39 -11.10
N TYR A 125 -13.18 -22.44 -11.74
CA TYR A 125 -12.68 -21.09 -11.97
C TYR A 125 -13.77 -20.04 -11.73
N VAL A 126 -13.36 -18.81 -11.45
CA VAL A 126 -14.24 -17.62 -11.40
C VAL A 126 -13.61 -16.48 -12.19
N ASP A 127 -14.45 -15.60 -12.75
CA ASP A 127 -14.00 -14.41 -13.47
C ASP A 127 -13.49 -13.37 -12.46
N LEU A 128 -12.30 -12.82 -12.69
CA LEU A 128 -11.77 -11.75 -11.84
C LEU A 128 -12.59 -10.45 -11.98
N GLY A 129 -13.34 -10.30 -13.07
CA GLY A 129 -14.34 -9.26 -13.29
C GLY A 129 -15.44 -9.24 -12.23
N ASP A 130 -15.74 -10.38 -11.60
CA ASP A 130 -16.73 -10.49 -10.51
C ASP A 130 -16.20 -9.96 -9.17
N TYR A 131 -14.97 -9.43 -9.13
CA TYR A 131 -14.39 -8.81 -7.95
C TYR A 131 -14.24 -7.30 -8.14
N ASN A 132 -14.47 -6.54 -7.08
CA ASN A 132 -14.20 -5.11 -7.05
C ASN A 132 -12.71 -4.81 -6.74
N GLU A 133 -12.30 -3.54 -6.82
CA GLU A 133 -10.92 -3.13 -6.53
C GLU A 133 -10.45 -3.46 -5.12
N ASN A 134 -11.39 -3.60 -4.16
CA ASN A 134 -11.10 -3.99 -2.78
C ASN A 134 -11.04 -5.51 -2.60
N LEU A 135 -10.95 -6.27 -3.68
CA LEU A 135 -10.84 -7.73 -3.72
C LEU A 135 -12.01 -8.46 -3.04
N LYS A 136 -13.21 -7.88 -3.08
CA LYS A 136 -14.44 -8.53 -2.66
C LYS A 136 -15.26 -8.95 -3.87
N SER A 137 -15.84 -10.14 -3.81
CA SER A 137 -16.80 -10.60 -4.79
C SER A 137 -18.01 -9.67 -4.81
N VAL A 138 -18.56 -9.40 -5.98
CA VAL A 138 -19.81 -8.64 -6.16
C VAL A 138 -21.04 -9.55 -6.25
N VAL A 139 -20.82 -10.87 -6.30
CA VAL A 139 -21.86 -11.89 -6.48
C VAL A 139 -21.94 -12.91 -5.33
N SER A 140 -21.03 -12.82 -4.35
CA SER A 140 -20.98 -13.70 -3.18
C SER A 140 -20.29 -13.02 -1.99
N ASP A 141 -20.34 -13.67 -0.82
CA ASP A 141 -19.67 -13.19 0.40
C ASP A 141 -18.15 -13.52 0.45
N LEU A 142 -17.58 -13.94 -0.68
CA LEU A 142 -16.17 -14.27 -0.77
C LEU A 142 -15.31 -13.01 -0.88
N GLU A 143 -14.24 -12.98 -0.09
CA GLU A 143 -13.21 -11.95 -0.14
C GLU A 143 -11.85 -12.61 -0.30
N ILE A 144 -11.00 -12.06 -1.17
CA ILE A 144 -9.59 -12.45 -1.16
C ILE A 144 -8.96 -11.82 0.08
N VAL A 145 -8.37 -12.68 0.92
CA VAL A 145 -7.76 -12.29 2.19
C VAL A 145 -6.25 -12.43 2.20
N ARG A 146 -5.70 -13.26 1.32
CA ARG A 146 -4.24 -13.38 1.15
C ARG A 146 -3.87 -13.49 -0.32
N VAL A 147 -2.71 -12.93 -0.65
CA VAL A 147 -2.08 -13.08 -1.96
C VAL A 147 -0.65 -13.53 -1.76
N TYR A 148 -0.22 -14.46 -2.61
CA TYR A 148 1.09 -15.09 -2.58
C TYR A 148 1.76 -14.98 -3.94
N LYS A 149 3.10 -14.93 -3.92
CA LYS A 149 3.91 -15.26 -5.09
C LYS A 149 4.39 -16.71 -5.00
N ILE A 150 4.55 -17.34 -6.15
CA ILE A 150 5.12 -18.68 -6.24
C ILE A 150 6.63 -18.56 -6.06
N LYS A 151 7.16 -19.12 -4.97
CA LYS A 151 8.59 -19.12 -4.65
C LYS A 151 9.34 -20.23 -5.39
N CYS A 152 8.72 -21.41 -5.54
CA CYS A 152 9.36 -22.57 -6.14
C CYS A 152 8.44 -23.23 -7.16
N MET A 153 8.86 -23.25 -8.42
CA MET A 153 8.16 -23.97 -9.48
C MET A 153 8.18 -25.47 -9.20
N ARG A 154 7.00 -26.07 -9.13
CA ARG A 154 6.76 -27.50 -8.92
C ARG A 154 5.67 -27.98 -9.89
N LYS A 155 5.25 -29.24 -9.76
CA LYS A 155 4.08 -29.75 -10.48
C LYS A 155 2.86 -28.90 -10.14
N ILE A 156 1.99 -28.65 -11.12
CA ILE A 156 0.77 -27.85 -10.95
C ILE A 156 -0.05 -28.34 -9.74
N SER A 157 -0.22 -29.65 -9.58
CA SER A 157 -0.92 -30.28 -8.45
C SER A 157 -0.31 -30.04 -7.06
N SER A 158 0.82 -29.34 -6.99
CA SER A 158 1.51 -29.02 -5.74
C SER A 158 1.92 -27.56 -5.64
N ILE A 159 1.74 -26.77 -6.71
CA ILE A 159 2.29 -25.42 -6.79
C ILE A 159 1.64 -24.47 -5.78
N MET A 160 0.38 -24.74 -5.41
CA MET A 160 -0.37 -23.96 -4.42
C MET A 160 -0.19 -24.45 -2.98
N LYS A 161 0.71 -25.40 -2.70
CA LYS A 161 1.05 -25.78 -1.32
C LYS A 161 1.86 -24.68 -0.64
N ASP A 162 1.61 -24.42 0.64
CA ASP A 162 2.22 -23.33 1.40
C ASP A 162 3.76 -23.31 1.33
N SER A 163 4.41 -24.48 1.29
CA SER A 163 5.88 -24.59 1.18
C SER A 163 6.45 -24.05 -0.14
N ASN A 164 5.61 -23.88 -1.16
CA ASN A 164 5.96 -23.33 -2.47
C ASN A 164 5.54 -21.86 -2.64
N LEU A 165 4.89 -21.27 -1.64
CA LEU A 165 4.33 -19.92 -1.68
C LEU A 165 5.06 -18.97 -0.74
N GLU A 166 5.09 -17.69 -1.11
CA GLU A 166 5.55 -16.60 -0.24
C GLU A 166 4.45 -15.54 -0.16
N LEU A 167 3.99 -15.24 1.06
CA LEU A 167 2.93 -14.26 1.32
C LEU A 167 3.41 -12.86 0.93
N ILE A 168 2.67 -12.19 0.04
CA ILE A 168 2.96 -10.82 -0.41
C ILE A 168 1.96 -9.81 0.14
N TRP A 169 0.73 -10.25 0.43
CA TRP A 169 -0.29 -9.41 1.02
C TRP A 169 -1.27 -10.22 1.86
N GLU A 170 -1.73 -9.63 2.96
CA GLU A 170 -2.79 -10.16 3.81
C GLU A 170 -3.75 -9.01 4.18
N ARG A 171 -5.04 -9.28 4.07
CA ARG A 171 -6.11 -8.36 4.44
C ARG A 171 -6.04 -8.10 5.93
N LYS A 172 -5.94 -6.82 6.30
CA LYS A 172 -6.07 -6.40 7.70
C LYS A 172 -7.53 -6.52 8.11
N GLU A 173 -7.80 -7.16 9.24
CA GLU A 173 -9.15 -7.15 9.79
C GLU A 173 -9.59 -5.70 10.05
N PRO A 174 -10.82 -5.33 9.66
CA PRO A 174 -11.36 -4.04 10.03
C PRO A 174 -11.37 -3.95 11.56
N LYS A 175 -10.94 -2.79 12.07
CA LYS A 175 -10.95 -2.56 13.52
C LYS A 175 -12.39 -2.57 14.00
N LYS A 176 -12.77 -3.64 14.71
CA LYS A 176 -14.05 -3.71 15.41
C LYS A 176 -13.97 -2.77 16.60
N MET A 177 -14.96 -1.90 16.75
CA MET A 177 -15.12 -1.05 17.91
C MET A 177 -16.61 -0.86 18.15
N THR A 178 -17.01 -0.68 19.42
CA THR A 178 -18.43 -0.46 19.75
C THR A 178 -18.87 0.95 19.34
N VAL A 179 -20.18 1.18 19.28
CA VAL A 179 -20.75 2.50 18.98
C VAL A 179 -20.26 3.54 20.00
N GLU A 180 -20.13 3.14 21.26
CA GLU A 180 -19.66 3.95 22.39
C GLU A 180 -18.17 4.29 22.26
N GLU A 181 -17.34 3.35 21.79
CA GLU A 181 -15.94 3.61 21.50
C GLU A 181 -15.75 4.56 20.31
N MET A 182 -16.63 4.49 19.30
CA MET A 182 -16.66 5.45 18.19
C MET A 182 -17.05 6.84 18.69
N ARG A 183 -18.14 6.92 19.46
CA ARG A 183 -18.63 8.15 20.08
C ARG A 183 -17.52 8.82 20.88
N LYS A 184 -16.91 8.11 21.83
CA LYS A 184 -15.88 8.68 22.71
C LYS A 184 -14.70 9.26 21.92
N LYS A 185 -14.22 8.56 20.89
CA LYS A 185 -13.14 9.09 20.03
C LYS A 185 -13.57 10.32 19.24
N LEU A 186 -14.82 10.36 18.80
CA LEU A 186 -15.36 11.48 18.06
C LEU A 186 -15.53 12.69 18.98
N GLU A 187 -15.97 12.50 20.22
CA GLU A 187 -16.02 13.53 21.27
C GLU A 187 -14.60 14.06 21.60
N GLU A 188 -13.61 13.18 21.75
CA GLU A 188 -12.19 13.58 21.96
C GLU A 188 -11.63 14.40 20.79
N LEU A 189 -12.04 14.08 19.55
CA LEU A 189 -11.58 14.78 18.34
C LEU A 189 -12.28 16.13 18.13
N THR A 190 -13.57 16.20 18.45
CA THR A 190 -14.41 17.39 18.19
C THR A 190 -14.48 18.34 19.38
N GLY A 191 -14.29 17.83 20.60
CA GLY A 191 -14.50 18.57 21.85
C GLY A 191 -15.97 18.75 22.21
N GLU A 192 -16.88 18.13 21.46
CA GLU A 192 -18.33 18.21 21.65
C GLU A 192 -18.86 16.91 22.28
N GLU A 193 -19.92 17.00 23.08
CA GLU A 193 -20.63 15.84 23.58
C GLU A 193 -21.60 15.33 22.50
N ILE A 194 -21.56 14.04 22.20
CA ILE A 194 -22.28 13.44 21.07
C ILE A 194 -23.35 12.49 21.58
N GLU A 195 -24.62 12.85 21.39
CA GLU A 195 -25.73 11.94 21.71
C GLU A 195 -26.01 10.99 20.53
N VAL A 196 -25.95 9.68 20.76
CA VAL A 196 -26.27 8.68 19.75
C VAL A 196 -27.74 8.29 19.88
N MET A 197 -28.55 8.67 18.88
CA MET A 197 -29.95 8.28 18.79
C MET A 197 -30.09 7.00 17.94
N GLN A 198 -30.91 6.05 18.38
CA GLN A 198 -31.34 4.92 17.56
C GLN A 198 -32.69 5.28 16.93
N GLU A 199 -32.80 5.17 15.60
CA GLU A 199 -34.09 5.25 14.88
C GLU A 199 -34.86 3.92 14.94
#